data_AF-A0A7K3L3S0-F1
#
_entry.id   AF-A0A7K3L3S0-F1
#
_cell.length_a   1.000
_cell.length_b   1.000
_cell.length_c   1.000
_cell.angle_alpha   90.00
_cell.angle_beta   90.00
_cell.angle_gamma   90.00
#
_symmetry.space_group_name_H-M   'P 1'
#
loop_
_entity.id
_entity.type
_entity.pdbx_description
1 polymer ?
#
loop_
_entity_poly.entity_id
_entity_poly.type
_entity_poly.pdbx_seq_one_letter_code
_entity_poly.pdbx_strand_id
1 'polypeptide(L)' 'RRAAELRMLAAELRAADRARRAGAVELAVVESPGRATTESYHEIAVDPAHASGVLVEVAL' A
#
# COMPACT_ATOMS: atom_id res chain seq x y z
N ARG A 1 26.45 0.84 -7.68
CA ARG A 1 26.46 -0.50 -7.04
C ARG A 1 25.63 -0.51 -5.75
N ARG A 2 26.04 0.18 -4.68
CA ARG A 2 25.30 0.22 -3.39
C ARG A 2 23.82 0.63 -3.48
N ALA A 3 23.51 1.67 -4.27
CA ALA A 3 22.12 2.12 -4.42
C ALA A 3 21.19 1.06 -5.05
N ALA A 4 21.70 0.21 -5.95
CA ALA A 4 20.92 -0.87 -6.55
C ALA A 4 20.64 -1.97 -5.53
N GLU A 5 21.66 -2.38 -4.77
CA GLU A 5 21.55 -3.36 -3.68
C GLU A 5 20.53 -2.91 -2.62
N LEU A 6 20.53 -1.63 -2.24
CA LEU A 6 19.56 -1.08 -1.28
C LEU A 6 18.12 -1.09 -1.83
N ARG A 7 17.93 -0.82 -3.13
CA ARG A 7 16.58 -0.90 -3.73
C ARG A 7 16.06 -2.33 -3.78
N MET A 8 16.92 -3.30 -4.08
CA MET A 8 16.56 -4.72 -4.03
C MET A 8 16.15 -5.14 -2.62
N LEU A 9 16.98 -4.81 -1.61
CA LEU A 9 16.67 -5.11 -0.22
C LEU A 9 15.37 -4.43 0.23
N ALA A 10 15.13 -3.17 -0.15
CA ALA A 10 13.89 -2.48 0.17
C ALA A 10 12.66 -3.15 -0.46
N ALA A 11 12.78 -3.66 -1.70
CA ALA A 11 11.71 -4.41 -2.36
C ALA A 11 11.41 -5.74 -1.65
N GLU A 12 12.46 -6.48 -1.25
CA GLU A 12 12.32 -7.72 -0.49
C GLU A 12 11.61 -7.50 0.86
N LEU A 13 12.04 -6.47 1.61
CA LEU A 13 11.44 -6.13 2.89
C LEU A 13 9.97 -5.69 2.74
N ARG A 14 9.65 -4.91 1.70
CA ARG A 14 8.26 -4.53 1.42
C ARG A 14 7.39 -5.73 1.07
N ALA A 15 7.89 -6.66 0.26
CA ALA A 15 7.16 -7.87 -0.08
C ALA A 15 6.91 -8.76 1.15
N ALA A 16 7.91 -8.91 2.02
CA ALA A 16 7.79 -9.67 3.26
C ALA A 16 6.79 -9.04 4.24
N ASP A 17 6.80 -7.71 4.39
CA ASP A 17 5.82 -7.01 5.22
C ASP A 17 4.39 -7.17 4.67
N ARG A 18 4.21 -7.03 3.35
CA ARG A 18 2.91 -7.23 2.70
C ARG A 18 2.38 -8.65 2.92
N ALA A 19 3.24 -9.67 2.77
CA ALA A 19 2.87 -11.06 2.99
C ALA A 19 2.45 -11.34 4.44
N ARG A 20 3.14 -10.73 5.41
CA ARG A 20 2.79 -10.84 6.85
C ARG A 20 1.43 -10.23 7.17
N ARG A 21 0.99 -9.24 6.40
CA ARG A 21 -0.28 -8.52 6.57
C ARG A 21 -1.43 -9.08 5.74
N ALA A 22 -1.19 -10.14 4.96
CA ALA A 22 -2.21 -10.72 4.10
C ALA A 22 -3.49 -11.05 4.91
N GLY A 23 -4.62 -10.50 4.48
CA GLY A 23 -5.93 -10.67 5.11
C GLY A 23 -6.19 -9.73 6.30
N ALA A 24 -5.25 -8.86 6.69
CA ALA A 24 -5.52 -7.80 7.66
C ALA A 24 -6.40 -6.72 7.02
N VAL A 25 -7.33 -6.17 7.82
CA VAL A 25 -8.11 -4.99 7.44
C VAL A 25 -7.38 -3.75 7.95
N GLU A 26 -7.12 -2.82 7.05
CA GLU A 26 -6.50 -1.52 7.35
C GLU A 26 -7.37 -0.38 6.80
N LEU A 27 -7.20 0.82 7.33
CA LEU A 27 -7.68 2.02 6.66
C LEU A 27 -6.70 2.45 5.57
N ALA A 28 -7.24 2.97 4.47
CA ALA A 28 -6.45 3.56 3.40
C ALA A 28 -7.01 4.92 3.00
N VAL A 29 -6.11 5.90 2.86
CA VAL A 29 -6.45 7.23 2.35
C VAL A 29 -6.45 7.20 0.83
N VAL A 30 -7.56 7.59 0.22
CA VAL A 30 -7.67 7.72 -1.24
C VAL A 30 -6.87 8.94 -1.68
N GLU A 31 -5.77 8.75 -2.40
CA GLU A 31 -4.95 9.87 -2.87
C GLU A 31 -5.43 10.39 -4.21
N SER A 32 -5.90 9.50 -5.09
CA SER A 32 -6.49 9.87 -6.38
C SER A 32 -7.49 8.80 -6.83
N PRO A 33 -8.31 9.06 -7.86
CA PRO A 33 -9.22 8.05 -8.40
C PRO A 33 -8.50 6.72 -8.66
N GLY A 34 -8.97 5.66 -8.02
CA GLY A 34 -8.46 4.30 -8.20
C GLY A 34 -7.23 3.94 -7.37
N ARG A 35 -6.69 4.85 -6.56
CA ARG A 35 -5.46 4.64 -5.79
C ARG A 35 -5.59 5.14 -4.36
N ALA A 36 -5.24 4.28 -3.40
CA ALA A 36 -5.17 4.62 -1.99
C ALA A 36 -3.86 4.12 -1.37
N THR A 37 -3.46 4.75 -0.26
CA THR A 37 -2.31 4.38 0.56
C THR A 37 -2.80 3.86 1.92
N THR A 38 -2.46 2.63 2.29
CA THR A 38 -2.84 2.07 3.61
C THR A 38 -2.06 2.71 4.75
N GLU A 39 -2.51 2.53 6.00
CA GLU A 39 -1.78 2.94 7.21
C GLU A 39 -0.35 2.37 7.26
N SER A 40 -0.15 1.20 6.66
CA SER A 40 1.17 0.55 6.54
C SER A 40 1.97 1.00 5.31
N TYR A 41 1.53 2.05 4.63
CA TYR A 41 2.18 2.64 3.45
C TYR A 41 2.29 1.68 2.25
N HIS A 42 1.29 0.81 2.06
CA HIS A 42 1.14 0.05 0.81
C HIS A 42 0.18 0.79 -0.12
N GLU A 43 0.58 0.93 -1.38
CA GLU A 43 -0.30 1.42 -2.44
C GLU A 43 -1.24 0.29 -2.87
N ILE A 44 -2.52 0.60 -3.00
CA ILE A 44 -3.56 -0.34 -3.41
C ILE A 44 -4.53 0.29 -4.40
N ALA A 45 -5.13 -0.58 -5.21
CA ALA A 45 -6.27 -0.21 -6.03
C ALA A 45 -7.53 -0.14 -5.16
N VAL A 46 -8.33 0.89 -5.36
CA VAL A 46 -9.65 1.07 -4.75
C VAL A 46 -10.66 1.45 -5.83
N ASP A 47 -11.95 1.47 -5.51
CA ASP A 47 -12.96 1.95 -6.47
C ASP A 47 -12.65 3.42 -6.87
N PRO A 48 -12.51 3.74 -8.16
CA PRO A 48 -12.32 5.11 -8.64
C PRO A 48 -13.44 6.09 -8.30
N ALA A 49 -14.62 5.61 -7.91
CA ALA A 49 -15.72 6.43 -7.45
C ALA A 49 -15.48 7.08 -6.07
N HIS A 50 -14.53 6.56 -5.27
CA HIS A 50 -14.17 7.19 -4.01
C HIS A 50 -13.50 8.55 -4.24
N ALA A 51 -13.92 9.55 -3.47
CA ALA A 51 -13.32 10.88 -3.51
C ALA A 51 -11.91 10.88 -2.89
N SER A 52 -11.00 11.69 -3.43
CA SER A 52 -9.68 11.91 -2.81
C SER A 52 -9.84 12.50 -1.40
N GLY A 53 -9.00 12.03 -0.47
CA GLY A 53 -8.99 12.45 0.93
C GLY A 53 -9.88 11.65 1.87
N VAL A 54 -10.73 10.73 1.37
CA VAL A 54 -11.52 9.85 2.24
C VAL A 54 -10.71 8.64 2.70
N LEU A 55 -11.11 8.09 3.85
CA LEU A 55 -10.59 6.81 4.35
C LEU A 55 -11.55 5.67 3.95
N VAL A 56 -10.99 4.57 3.47
CA VAL A 56 -11.74 3.34 3.15
C VAL A 56 -11.11 2.14 3.86
N GLU A 57 -11.93 1.18 4.28
CA GLU A 57 -11.44 -0.10 4.79
C GLU A 57 -11.04 -1.02 3.63
N VAL A 58 -9.88 -1.64 3.76
CA VAL A 58 -9.29 -2.46 2.70
C VAL A 58 -8.63 -3.70 3.30
N ALA A 59 -8.69 -4.81 2.58
CA ALA A 59 -7.96 -6.02 2.92
C ALA A 59 -6.63 -6.05 2.14
N LEU A 60 -5.52 -6.29 2.84
CA LEU A 60 -4.19 -6.41 2.23
C LEU A 60 -3.85 -7.79 1.70
#